data_AF-A0A257JAZ3-F1
#
_entry.id   AF-A0A257JAZ3-F1
#
_cell.length_a   1.000
_cell.length_b   1.000
_cell.length_c   1.000
_cell.angle_alpha   90.00
_cell.angle_beta   90.00
_cell.angle_gamma   90.00
#
_symmetry.space_group_name_H-M   'P 1'
#
loop_
_entity.id
_entity.type
_entity.pdbx_description
1 polymer ?
#
loop_
_entity_poly.entity_id
_entity_poly.type
_entity_poly.pdbx_seq_one_letter_code
_entity_poly.pdbx_strand_id
1 'polypeptide(L)'
;YQRLKRWLALLLASGTGDPTHKPLVYAAVRRGLLMEELGRDSGADDAQRGDMFVCGVFSLLDRMLQQPFSQLLDTIPTSDAVRQALQQDSGPYKPSLDLVRAIESASVYDIRASADALLMGVGAVNRAVLRALANARALD
;
A
#
# COMPACT_ATOMS: atom_id res chain seq x y z
N TYR A 1 6.73 -14.83 1.37
CA TYR A 1 5.38 -14.85 0.77
C TYR A 1 4.31 -15.65 1.53
N GLN A 2 4.48 -16.94 1.85
CA GLN A 2 3.42 -17.74 2.52
C GLN A 2 2.99 -17.22 3.91
N ARG A 3 3.93 -16.79 4.75
CA ARG A 3 3.62 -16.18 6.06
C ARG A 3 2.89 -14.82 5.93
N LEU A 4 3.19 -14.06 4.89
CA LEU A 4 2.59 -12.74 4.66
C LEU A 4 1.15 -12.85 4.12
N LYS A 5 0.90 -13.77 3.18
CA LYS A 5 -0.46 -14.13 2.75
C LYS A 5 -1.32 -14.61 3.92
N ARG A 6 -0.73 -15.31 4.89
CA ARG A 6 -1.41 -15.75 6.11
C ARG A 6 -1.78 -14.58 7.03
N TRP A 7 -0.90 -13.57 7.17
CA TRP A 7 -1.18 -12.38 7.94
C TRP A 7 -2.18 -11.44 7.26
N LEU A 8 -2.14 -11.31 5.94
CA LEU A 8 -3.20 -10.63 5.19
C LEU A 8 -4.54 -11.35 5.30
N ALA A 9 -4.54 -12.68 5.15
CA ALA A 9 -5.76 -13.47 5.34
C ALA A 9 -6.31 -13.33 6.76
N LEU A 10 -5.43 -13.24 7.77
CA LEU A 10 -5.83 -12.94 9.15
C LEU A 10 -6.35 -11.51 9.31
N LEU A 11 -5.72 -10.51 8.69
CA LEU A 11 -6.18 -9.12 8.71
C LEU A 11 -7.57 -8.99 8.07
N LEU A 12 -7.73 -9.61 6.90
CA LEU A 12 -8.97 -9.71 6.16
C LEU A 12 -10.04 -10.43 6.99
N ALA A 13 -9.68 -11.52 7.66
CA ALA A 13 -10.56 -12.28 8.55
C ALA A 13 -10.83 -11.59 9.91
N SER A 14 -10.06 -10.57 10.29
CA SER A 14 -10.28 -9.79 11.51
C SER A 14 -11.24 -8.61 11.24
N GLY A 15 -11.20 -8.04 10.03
CA GLY A 15 -12.12 -7.00 9.58
C GLY A 15 -13.52 -7.50 9.19
N THR A 16 -13.77 -8.82 9.21
CA THR A 16 -15.07 -9.42 8.83
C THR A 16 -16.08 -9.48 9.97
N GLY A 17 -15.71 -9.14 11.20
CA GLY A 17 -16.63 -9.12 12.35
C GLY A 17 -17.69 -8.01 12.27
N ASP A 18 -17.40 -6.92 11.55
CA ASP A 18 -18.31 -5.78 11.37
C ASP A 18 -18.36 -5.36 9.89
N PRO A 19 -19.52 -5.47 9.22
CA PRO A 19 -19.71 -5.07 7.82
C PRO A 19 -19.27 -3.65 7.48
N THR A 20 -19.21 -2.74 8.47
CA THR A 20 -18.75 -1.36 8.28
C THR A 20 -17.27 -1.25 7.93
N HIS A 21 -16.45 -2.26 8.23
CA HIS A 21 -15.01 -2.25 7.97
C HIS A 21 -14.63 -2.75 6.57
N LYS A 22 -15.55 -3.39 5.85
CA LYS A 22 -15.30 -3.92 4.50
C LYS A 22 -14.75 -2.86 3.53
N PRO A 23 -15.32 -1.64 3.42
CA PRO A 23 -14.78 -0.63 2.50
C PRO A 23 -13.33 -0.24 2.80
N LEU A 24 -12.97 -0.18 4.09
CA LEU A 24 -11.62 0.18 4.52
C LEU A 24 -10.62 -0.94 4.21
N VAL A 25 -11.04 -2.20 4.38
CA VAL A 25 -10.28 -3.38 3.95
C VAL A 25 -9.99 -3.34 2.44
N TYR A 26 -11.02 -3.12 1.62
CA TYR A 26 -10.84 -3.03 0.16
C TYR A 26 -9.93 -1.85 -0.24
N ALA A 27 -10.07 -0.70 0.43
CA ALA A 27 -9.18 0.44 0.21
C ALA A 27 -7.71 0.08 0.52
N ALA A 28 -7.46 -0.60 1.64
CA ALA A 28 -6.12 -1.04 2.03
C ALA A 28 -5.50 -1.98 1.00
N VAL A 29 -6.25 -3.00 0.57
CA VAL A 29 -5.78 -3.96 -0.43
C VAL A 29 -5.51 -3.28 -1.77
N ARG A 30 -6.40 -2.41 -2.24
CA ARG A 30 -6.19 -1.64 -3.48
C ARG A 30 -4.93 -0.77 -3.42
N ARG A 31 -4.69 -0.12 -2.27
CA ARG A 31 -3.47 0.67 -2.05
C ARG A 31 -2.22 -0.20 -2.11
N GLY A 32 -2.25 -1.37 -1.47
CA GLY A 32 -1.17 -2.36 -1.55
C GLY A 32 -0.88 -2.79 -2.99
N LEU A 33 -1.91 -3.18 -3.75
CA LEU A 33 -1.76 -3.59 -5.14
C LEU A 33 -1.16 -2.49 -6.02
N LEU A 34 -1.56 -1.23 -5.81
CA LEU A 34 -1.00 -0.11 -6.54
C LEU A 34 0.47 0.13 -6.19
N MET A 35 0.83 0.10 -4.91
CA MET A 35 2.24 0.22 -4.51
C MET A 35 3.10 -0.91 -5.10
N GLU A 36 2.58 -2.14 -5.17
CA GLU A 36 3.26 -3.27 -5.81
C GLU A 36 3.53 -3.03 -7.31
N GLU A 37 2.53 -2.51 -8.04
CA GLU A 37 2.65 -2.23 -9.48
C GLU A 37 3.55 -1.02 -9.77
N LEU A 38 3.60 -0.02 -8.87
CA LEU A 38 4.56 1.08 -8.97
C LEU A 38 6.01 0.57 -8.81
N GLY A 39 6.23 -0.36 -7.87
CA GLY A 39 7.54 -1.01 -7.69
C GLY A 39 7.99 -1.76 -8.93
N ARG A 40 7.07 -2.45 -9.60
CA ARG A 40 7.34 -3.18 -10.85
C ARG A 40 7.87 -2.28 -11.95
N ASP A 41 7.23 -1.14 -12.19
CA ASP A 41 7.65 -0.20 -13.24
C ASP A 41 8.90 0.59 -12.82
N SER A 42 9.29 0.56 -11.53
CA SER A 42 10.52 1.17 -10.99
C SER A 42 11.71 0.20 -10.92
N GLY A 43 11.55 -1.05 -11.36
CA GLY A 43 12.62 -2.06 -11.36
C GLY A 43 12.85 -2.76 -10.01
N ALA A 44 11.90 -2.66 -9.07
CA ALA A 44 11.96 -3.37 -7.80
C ALA A 44 11.84 -4.89 -8.00
N ASP A 45 12.62 -5.66 -7.24
CA ASP A 45 12.53 -7.11 -7.23
C ASP A 45 11.24 -7.63 -6.55
N ASP A 46 11.01 -8.94 -6.60
CA ASP A 46 9.81 -9.56 -6.02
C ASP A 46 9.70 -9.35 -4.50
N ALA A 47 10.82 -9.29 -3.77
CA ALA A 47 10.80 -9.08 -2.33
C ALA A 47 10.43 -7.63 -1.99
N GLN A 48 11.04 -6.67 -2.67
CA GLN A 48 10.76 -5.24 -2.54
C GLN A 48 9.31 -4.93 -2.93
N ARG A 49 8.81 -5.51 -4.01
CA ARG A 49 7.39 -5.39 -4.40
C ARG A 49 6.46 -5.95 -3.35
N GLY A 50 6.81 -7.11 -2.77
CA GLY A 50 6.09 -7.68 -1.64
C GLY A 50 6.02 -6.71 -0.45
N ASP A 51 7.13 -6.06 -0.10
CA ASP A 51 7.19 -5.08 0.98
C ASP A 51 6.39 -3.81 0.65
N MET A 52 6.42 -3.33 -0.59
CA MET A 52 5.59 -2.20 -1.04
C MET A 52 4.10 -2.50 -0.94
N PHE A 53 3.69 -3.73 -1.28
CA PHE A 53 2.32 -4.18 -1.07
C PHE A 53 1.92 -4.09 0.41
N VAL A 54 2.77 -4.61 1.31
CA VAL A 54 2.53 -4.57 2.77
C VAL A 54 2.47 -3.14 3.26
N CYS A 55 3.38 -2.28 2.81
CA CYS A 55 3.39 -0.87 3.14
C CYS A 55 2.04 -0.22 2.79
N GLY A 56 1.51 -0.47 1.59
CA GLY A 56 0.23 0.05 1.16
C GLY A 56 -0.93 -0.43 2.02
N VAL A 57 -1.04 -1.74 2.26
CA VAL A 57 -2.13 -2.31 3.09
C VAL A 57 -2.06 -1.78 4.52
N PHE A 58 -0.87 -1.79 5.12
CA PHE A 58 -0.73 -1.38 6.50
C PHE A 58 -0.85 0.11 6.70
N SER A 59 -0.70 0.95 5.67
CA SER A 59 -0.92 2.40 5.80
C SER A 59 -2.35 2.84 6.17
N LEU A 60 -3.30 1.90 6.27
CA LEU A 60 -4.66 2.11 6.79
C LEU A 60 -4.96 1.30 8.06
N LEU A 61 -3.97 0.59 8.61
CA LEU A 61 -4.17 -0.38 9.69
C LEU A 61 -4.56 0.27 11.02
N ASP A 62 -4.00 1.43 11.36
CA ASP A 62 -4.43 2.23 12.52
C ASP A 62 -5.92 2.56 12.47
N ARG A 63 -6.41 2.95 11.29
CA ARG A 63 -7.83 3.28 11.08
C ARG A 63 -8.72 2.04 11.20
N MET A 64 -8.20 0.87 10.80
CA MET A 64 -8.94 -0.40 10.90
C MET A 64 -9.01 -0.91 12.34
N LEU A 65 -7.94 -0.75 13.11
CA LEU A 65 -7.82 -1.29 14.46
C LEU A 65 -8.09 -0.27 15.57
N GLN A 66 -8.30 1.01 15.21
CA GLN A 66 -8.52 2.12 16.15
C GLN A 66 -7.44 2.19 17.24
N GLN A 67 -6.19 1.90 16.86
CA GLN A 67 -5.02 1.89 17.73
C GLN A 67 -3.86 2.66 17.09
N PRO A 68 -2.97 3.28 17.89
CA PRO A 68 -1.84 4.01 17.35
C PRO A 68 -0.85 3.08 16.62
N PHE A 69 -0.39 3.53 15.46
CA PHE A 69 0.43 2.74 14.53
C PHE A 69 1.72 2.16 15.15
N SER A 70 2.31 2.89 16.10
CA SER A 70 3.51 2.48 16.83
C SER A 70 3.31 1.17 17.60
N GLN A 71 2.14 0.99 18.24
CA GLN A 71 1.85 -0.22 19.03
C GLN A 71 1.57 -1.43 18.14
N LEU A 72 0.98 -1.21 16.96
CA LEU A 72 0.61 -2.27 16.03
C LEU A 72 1.83 -2.88 15.35
N LEU A 73 2.76 -2.05 14.86
CA LEU A 73 3.90 -2.53 14.09
C LEU A 73 4.91 -3.32 14.93
N ASP A 74 5.04 -3.07 16.23
CA ASP A 74 5.96 -3.84 17.09
C ASP A 74 5.60 -5.33 17.14
N THR A 75 4.34 -5.66 16.89
CA THR A 75 3.86 -7.05 16.87
C THR A 75 3.93 -7.70 15.48
N ILE A 76 4.16 -6.93 14.42
CA ILE A 76 4.10 -7.43 13.04
C ILE A 76 5.50 -7.45 12.41
N PRO A 77 5.98 -8.63 11.96
CA PRO A 77 7.25 -8.73 11.26
C PRO A 77 7.14 -8.02 9.90
N THR A 78 7.76 -6.85 9.81
CA THR A 78 7.85 -5.99 8.62
C THR A 78 9.29 -5.54 8.45
N SER A 79 9.70 -5.25 7.22
CA SER A 79 11.04 -4.72 6.95
C SER A 79 11.20 -3.29 7.46
N ASP A 80 12.44 -2.88 7.69
CA ASP A 80 12.75 -1.52 8.14
C ASP A 80 12.26 -0.46 7.15
N ALA A 81 12.30 -0.77 5.85
CA ALA A 81 11.79 0.11 4.80
C ALA A 81 10.27 0.37 4.93
N VAL A 82 9.50 -0.63 5.32
CA VAL A 82 8.06 -0.47 5.62
C VAL A 82 7.87 0.36 6.89
N ARG A 83 8.65 0.10 7.95
CA ARG A 83 8.57 0.86 9.20
C ARG A 83 8.91 2.34 9.02
N GLN A 84 9.97 2.65 8.26
CA GLN A 84 10.37 4.02 7.94
C GLN A 84 9.24 4.79 7.25
N ALA A 85 8.60 4.17 6.24
CA ALA A 85 7.54 4.82 5.47
C ALA A 85 6.29 5.08 6.32
N LEU A 86 5.96 4.17 7.24
CA LEU A 86 4.70 4.24 7.99
C LEU A 86 4.80 4.95 9.35
N GLN A 87 5.96 4.94 10.00
CA GLN A 87 6.15 5.58 11.32
C GLN A 87 6.97 6.87 11.26
N GLN A 88 7.93 6.95 10.35
CA GLN A 88 8.93 8.02 10.34
C GLN A 88 8.74 8.98 9.16
N ASP A 89 7.71 8.76 8.35
CA ASP A 89 7.42 9.52 7.13
C ASP A 89 8.64 9.58 6.18
N SER A 90 9.43 8.49 6.12
CA SER A 90 10.74 8.46 5.45
C SER A 90 11.03 7.13 4.75
N GLY A 91 12.23 6.98 4.17
CA GLY A 91 12.68 5.73 3.57
C GLY A 91 12.18 5.49 2.15
N PRO A 92 12.53 4.34 1.56
CA PRO A 92 12.42 4.12 0.11
C PRO A 92 10.98 3.96 -0.39
N TYR A 93 10.05 3.53 0.47
CA TYR A 93 8.64 3.34 0.07
C TYR A 93 7.77 4.57 0.27
N LYS A 94 8.30 5.60 0.96
CA LYS A 94 7.55 6.83 1.23
C LYS A 94 7.12 7.56 -0.04
N PRO A 95 7.98 7.80 -1.04
CA PRO A 95 7.55 8.52 -2.24
C PRO A 95 6.46 7.76 -3.03
N SER A 96 6.51 6.43 -3.04
CA SER A 96 5.45 5.59 -3.62
C SER A 96 4.14 5.71 -2.83
N LEU A 97 4.20 5.71 -1.50
CA LEU A 97 3.02 5.89 -0.66
C LEU A 97 2.38 7.28 -0.85
N ASP A 98 3.19 8.32 -1.01
CA ASP A 98 2.71 9.69 -1.28
C ASP A 98 2.03 9.79 -2.66
N LEU A 99 2.62 9.20 -3.69
CA LEU A 99 1.99 9.13 -5.01
C LEU A 99 0.63 8.43 -4.96
N VAL A 100 0.53 7.32 -4.24
CA VAL A 100 -0.76 6.62 -4.12
C VAL A 100 -1.79 7.46 -3.36
N ARG A 101 -1.40 8.14 -2.28
CA ARG A 101 -2.29 9.06 -1.55
C ARG A 101 -2.78 10.21 -2.44
N ALA A 102 -1.90 10.75 -3.29
CA ALA A 102 -2.26 11.78 -4.26
C ALA A 102 -3.22 11.29 -5.34
N ILE A 103 -3.04 10.04 -5.82
CA ILE A 103 -3.96 9.39 -6.76
C ILE A 103 -5.35 9.21 -6.14
N GLU A 104 -5.39 8.72 -4.90
CA GLU A 104 -6.65 8.49 -4.17
C GLU A 104 -7.41 9.78 -3.83
N SER A 105 -6.69 10.87 -3.58
CA SER A 105 -7.29 12.20 -3.36
C SER A 105 -7.67 12.92 -4.67
N ALA A 106 -7.38 12.33 -5.83
CA ALA A 106 -7.56 12.92 -7.16
C ALA A 106 -6.86 14.29 -7.32
N SER A 107 -5.78 14.54 -6.59
CA SER A 107 -5.02 15.79 -6.65
C SER A 107 -4.02 15.77 -7.80
N VAL A 108 -4.39 16.36 -8.94
CA VAL A 108 -3.53 16.36 -10.16
C VAL A 108 -2.17 17.03 -9.90
N TYR A 109 -2.13 18.05 -9.06
CA TYR A 109 -0.88 18.73 -8.70
C TYR A 109 0.04 17.81 -7.90
N ASP A 110 -0.48 17.16 -6.85
CA ASP A 110 0.30 16.28 -5.99
C ASP A 110 0.73 15.00 -6.72
N ILE A 111 -0.10 14.50 -7.65
CA ILE A 111 0.24 13.34 -8.50
C ILE A 111 1.47 13.65 -9.34
N ARG A 112 1.52 14.83 -9.97
CA ARG A 112 2.68 15.23 -10.79
C ARG A 112 3.94 15.37 -9.94
N ALA A 113 3.86 16.12 -8.85
CA ALA A 113 5.00 16.31 -7.94
C ALA A 113 5.54 14.98 -7.39
N SER A 114 4.64 14.06 -6.99
CA SER A 114 5.02 12.76 -6.45
C SER A 114 5.57 11.81 -7.53
N ALA A 115 5.04 11.87 -8.75
CA ALA A 115 5.54 11.08 -9.87
C ALA A 115 6.95 11.53 -10.29
N ASP A 116 7.21 12.85 -10.30
CA ASP A 116 8.54 13.41 -10.59
C ASP A 116 9.57 12.97 -9.54
N ALA A 117 9.20 12.94 -8.25
CA ALA A 117 10.06 12.45 -7.18
C ALA A 117 10.47 10.97 -7.34
N LEU A 118 9.67 10.18 -8.06
CA LEU A 118 9.94 8.78 -8.41
C LEU A 118 10.59 8.63 -9.79
N LEU A 119 10.83 9.73 -10.51
CA LEU A 119 11.28 9.73 -11.92
C LEU A 119 10.33 8.93 -12.83
N MET A 120 9.03 8.91 -12.50
CA MET A 120 8.01 8.18 -13.23
C MET A 120 7.22 9.10 -14.15
N GLY A 121 7.17 8.78 -15.44
CA GLY A 121 6.25 9.44 -16.36
C GLY A 121 4.79 9.06 -16.05
N VAL A 122 3.87 9.99 -16.31
CA VAL A 122 2.40 9.80 -16.10
C VAL A 122 1.88 8.53 -16.78
N GLY A 123 2.44 8.16 -17.94
CA GLY A 123 2.08 6.91 -18.63
C GLY A 123 2.41 5.64 -17.83
N ALA A 124 3.51 5.63 -17.07
CA ALA A 124 3.87 4.51 -16.18
C ALA A 124 2.94 4.45 -14.97
N VAL A 125 2.66 5.61 -14.35
CA VAL A 125 1.71 5.71 -13.25
C VAL A 125 0.33 5.20 -13.67
N ASN A 126 -0.18 5.62 -14.83
CA ASN A 126 -1.47 5.16 -15.34
C ASN A 126 -1.50 3.65 -15.57
N ARG A 127 -0.43 3.05 -16.12
CA ARG A 127 -0.35 1.58 -16.28
C ARG A 127 -0.39 0.86 -14.94
N ALA A 128 0.34 1.36 -13.94
CA ALA A 128 0.32 0.79 -12.60
C ALA A 128 -1.09 0.82 -11.99
N VAL A 129 -1.80 1.95 -12.13
CA VAL A 129 -3.20 2.08 -11.70
C VAL A 129 -4.10 1.06 -12.41
N LEU A 130 -4.01 0.95 -13.74
CA LEU A 130 -4.85 0.03 -14.51
C LEU A 130 -4.60 -1.45 -14.14
N ARG A 131 -3.32 -1.83 -13.92
CA ARG A 131 -2.97 -3.19 -13.47
C ARG A 131 -3.48 -3.47 -12.06
N ALA A 132 -3.31 -2.52 -11.14
CA ALA A 132 -3.80 -2.64 -9.77
C ALA A 132 -5.33 -2.81 -9.73
N LEU A 133 -6.08 -2.05 -10.55
CA LEU A 133 -7.53 -2.20 -10.67
C LEU A 133 -7.94 -3.55 -11.28
N ALA A 134 -7.22 -4.02 -12.30
CA ALA A 134 -7.46 -5.34 -12.89
C ALA A 134 -7.23 -6.47 -11.87
N ASN A 135 -6.16 -6.39 -11.09
CA ASN A 135 -5.85 -7.35 -10.03
C ASN A 135 -6.87 -7.29 -8.88
N ALA A 136 -7.34 -6.09 -8.52
CA ALA A 136 -8.34 -5.90 -7.46
C ALA A 136 -9.69 -6.52 -7.84
N ARG A 137 -10.12 -6.40 -9.10
CA ARG A 137 -11.37 -7.00 -9.59
C ARG A 137 -11.38 -8.53 -9.51
N ALA A 138 -10.21 -9.17 -9.53
CA ALA A 138 -10.11 -10.62 -9.34
C ALA A 138 -10.32 -11.07 -7.87
N LEU A 139 -10.45 -10.12 -6.94
CA LEU A 139 -10.70 -10.36 -5.51
C LEU A 139 -12.18 -10.20 -5.12
N ASP A 140 -13.02 -9.69 -6.04
CA ASP A 140 -14.48 -9.61 -5.92
C ASP A 140 -15.13 -10.94 -6.33
#